data_AF-A0A7S1AQZ8-F1
#
_entry.id   AF-A0A7S1AQZ8-F1
#
_cell.length_a   1.000
_cell.length_b   1.000
_cell.length_c   1.000
_cell.angle_alpha   90.00
_cell.angle_beta   90.00
_cell.angle_gamma   90.00
#
_symmetry.space_group_name_H-M   'P 1'
#
loop_
_entity.id
_entity.type
_entity.pdbx_description
1 polymer ?
#
loop_
_entity_poly.entity_id
_entity_poly.type
_entity_poly.pdbx_seq_one_letter_code
_entity_poly.pdbx_strand_id
1 'polypeptide(L)'
;HSSVCDMSFVLGSEFKQLQTYITFEEYTGYGGFWSPGLMLCLTVCATWSLSVLKVVGEVIDQVKAIWYITDRDCSIMEIAVVDAGFMLERIPSFRFITFVLMCTTQFTIACTLLVAGLVWLGSTTDIVELLLNGVALAYIMDIDELIYHVLVPTKLSAVVRLMRPLAVNWSMAVPARSLLLTVPFLAIVVFGYVVVLQPHLDDV
;
A
#
# COMPACT_ATOMS: atom_id res chain seq x y z
N HIS A 1 -23.06 60.01 8.63
CA HIS A 1 -22.43 58.96 9.44
C HIS A 1 -23.15 57.66 9.14
N SER A 2 -22.52 56.82 8.32
CA SER A 2 -23.05 55.60 7.71
C SER A 2 -22.95 54.41 8.68
N SER A 3 -24.09 53.91 9.16
CA SER A 3 -24.19 52.75 10.05
C SER A 3 -24.95 51.61 9.36
N VAL A 4 -24.45 51.17 8.19
CA VAL A 4 -25.10 50.15 7.33
C VAL A 4 -24.16 48.95 7.07
N CYS A 5 -23.28 48.61 8.02
CA CYS A 5 -22.35 47.49 7.86
C CYS A 5 -22.45 46.39 8.94
N ASP A 6 -23.33 46.50 9.92
CA ASP A 6 -23.41 45.48 11.00
C ASP A 6 -24.30 44.27 10.65
N MET A 7 -24.99 44.29 9.51
CA MET A 7 -25.93 43.22 9.11
C MET A 7 -25.35 42.18 8.15
N SER A 8 -24.08 42.33 7.72
CA SER A 8 -23.42 41.41 6.78
C SER A 8 -22.74 40.20 7.44
N PHE A 9 -22.44 40.27 8.74
CA PHE A 9 -21.83 39.15 9.47
C PHE A 9 -22.82 38.00 9.72
N VAL A 10 -24.08 38.33 10.03
CA VAL A 10 -25.14 37.34 10.32
C VAL A 10 -25.53 36.54 9.08
N LEU A 11 -25.63 37.18 7.90
CA LEU A 11 -25.84 36.47 6.64
C LEU A 11 -24.66 35.53 6.30
N GLY A 12 -23.43 35.93 6.63
CA GLY A 12 -22.25 35.09 6.41
C GLY A 12 -22.24 33.82 7.27
N SER A 13 -22.68 33.91 8.53
CA SER A 13 -22.79 32.75 9.42
C SER A 13 -23.93 31.82 9.03
N GLU A 14 -25.10 32.34 8.68
CA GLU A 14 -26.24 31.52 8.26
C GLU A 14 -25.98 30.86 6.91
N PHE A 15 -25.37 31.57 5.96
CA PHE A 15 -24.99 30.98 4.67
C PHE A 15 -23.97 29.84 4.83
N LYS A 16 -22.98 30.00 5.71
CA LYS A 16 -22.04 28.92 6.03
C LYS A 16 -22.73 27.73 6.68
N GLN A 17 -23.62 27.95 7.64
CA GLN A 17 -24.37 26.87 8.28
C GLN A 17 -25.27 26.12 7.29
N LEU A 18 -25.95 26.84 6.39
CA LEU A 18 -26.78 26.24 5.35
C LEU A 18 -25.93 25.43 4.37
N GLN A 19 -24.78 25.95 3.96
CA GLN A 19 -23.86 25.22 3.08
C GLN A 19 -23.31 23.97 3.78
N THR A 20 -22.93 24.05 5.05
CA THR A 20 -22.53 22.88 5.84
C THR A 20 -23.67 21.87 5.95
N TYR A 21 -24.92 22.32 6.16
CA TYR A 21 -26.09 21.45 6.25
C TYR A 21 -26.38 20.72 4.94
N ILE A 22 -26.38 21.42 3.81
CA ILE A 22 -26.59 20.82 2.49
C ILE A 22 -25.47 19.80 2.19
N THR A 23 -24.23 20.16 2.51
CA THR A 23 -23.07 19.27 2.36
C THR A 23 -23.21 18.03 3.23
N PHE A 24 -23.67 18.19 4.48
CA PHE A 24 -23.91 17.09 5.40
C PHE A 24 -25.03 16.18 4.90
N GLU A 25 -26.14 16.74 4.43
CA GLU A 25 -27.28 15.98 3.88
C GLU A 25 -26.89 15.24 2.59
N GLU A 26 -26.07 15.83 1.73
CA GLU A 26 -25.53 15.18 0.53
C GLU A 26 -24.63 13.98 0.89
N TYR A 27 -23.85 14.08 1.97
CA TYR A 27 -22.94 13.01 2.42
C TYR A 27 -23.58 11.96 3.35
N THR A 28 -24.67 12.30 4.03
CA THR A 28 -25.37 11.43 4.99
C THR A 28 -26.75 10.96 4.50
N GLY A 29 -27.19 11.40 3.31
CA GLY A 29 -28.57 11.38 2.81
C GLY A 29 -29.31 10.03 2.79
N TYR A 30 -28.62 8.94 3.09
CA TYR A 30 -29.23 7.69 3.54
C TYR A 30 -28.48 7.21 4.78
N GLY A 31 -28.99 7.58 5.97
CA GLY A 31 -28.41 7.16 7.25
C GLY A 31 -28.27 5.64 7.30
N GLY A 32 -27.04 5.15 7.46
CA GLY A 32 -26.72 3.73 7.48
C GLY A 32 -25.42 3.39 6.74
N PHE A 33 -25.17 2.09 6.57
CA PHE A 33 -23.96 1.56 5.92
C PHE A 33 -23.73 2.10 4.50
N TRP A 34 -24.79 2.46 3.79
CA TRP A 34 -24.76 2.91 2.40
C TRP A 34 -24.54 4.42 2.23
N SER A 35 -24.23 5.15 3.31
CA SER A 35 -23.95 6.57 3.18
C SER A 35 -22.69 6.79 2.31
N PRO A 36 -22.73 7.74 1.37
CA PRO A 36 -21.64 7.92 0.41
C PRO A 36 -20.32 8.31 1.10
N GLY A 37 -20.36 9.07 2.20
CA GLY A 37 -19.15 9.40 2.97
C GLY A 37 -18.45 8.16 3.54
N LEU A 38 -19.20 7.18 4.05
CA LEU A 38 -18.64 5.96 4.61
C LEU A 38 -18.07 5.04 3.53
N MET A 39 -18.77 4.92 2.40
CA MET A 39 -18.27 4.17 1.24
C MET A 39 -16.95 4.77 0.71
N LEU A 40 -16.83 6.10 0.65
CA LEU A 40 -15.59 6.77 0.25
C LEU A 40 -14.46 6.50 1.23
N CYS A 41 -14.70 6.62 2.54
CA CYS A 41 -13.69 6.29 3.55
C CYS A 41 -13.22 4.82 3.46
N LEU A 42 -14.16 3.88 3.35
CA LEU A 42 -13.85 2.45 3.23
C LEU A 42 -13.10 2.13 1.95
N THR A 43 -13.48 2.74 0.83
CA THR A 43 -12.77 2.54 -0.45
C THR A 43 -11.35 3.08 -0.40
N VAL A 44 -11.11 4.26 0.19
CA VAL A 44 -9.75 4.81 0.33
C VAL A 44 -8.91 3.98 1.30
N CYS A 45 -9.47 3.52 2.41
CA CYS A 45 -8.77 2.61 3.33
C CYS A 45 -8.46 1.26 2.66
N ALA A 46 -9.40 0.72 1.88
CA ALA A 46 -9.23 -0.53 1.16
C ALA A 46 -8.17 -0.40 0.05
N THR A 47 -8.20 0.67 -0.74
CA THR A 47 -7.18 0.90 -1.79
C THR A 47 -5.80 1.07 -1.17
N TRP A 48 -5.66 1.84 -0.09
CA TRP A 48 -4.40 1.95 0.64
C TRP A 48 -3.88 0.59 1.12
N SER A 49 -4.77 -0.21 1.72
CA SER A 49 -4.43 -1.55 2.21
C SER A 49 -4.00 -2.48 1.08
N LEU A 50 -4.69 -2.43 -0.07
CA LEU A 50 -4.34 -3.20 -1.26
C LEU A 50 -2.98 -2.79 -1.84
N SER A 51 -2.68 -1.49 -1.87
CA SER A 51 -1.38 -0.98 -2.34
C SER A 51 -0.23 -1.53 -1.49
N VAL A 52 -0.37 -1.57 -0.17
CA VAL A 52 0.66 -2.16 0.70
C VAL A 52 0.71 -3.68 0.56
N LEU A 53 -0.44 -4.36 0.48
CA LEU A 53 -0.49 -5.82 0.32
C LEU A 53 0.13 -6.30 -0.99
N LYS A 54 0.05 -5.50 -2.07
CA LYS A 54 0.77 -5.73 -3.32
C LYS A 54 2.27 -5.85 -3.05
N VAL A 55 2.85 -4.86 -2.37
CA VAL A 55 4.28 -4.84 -2.03
C VAL A 55 4.67 -6.02 -1.15
N VAL A 56 3.86 -6.35 -0.14
CA VAL A 56 4.08 -7.54 0.71
C VAL A 56 4.07 -8.83 -0.12
N GLY A 57 3.11 -8.96 -1.05
CA GLY A 57 3.02 -10.11 -1.94
C GLY A 57 4.26 -10.27 -2.82
N GLU A 58 4.75 -9.17 -3.40
CA GLU A 58 5.96 -9.15 -4.22
C GLU A 58 7.20 -9.59 -3.41
N VAL A 59 7.36 -9.09 -2.19
CA VAL A 59 8.46 -9.50 -1.29
C VAL A 59 8.40 -11.01 -1.00
N ILE A 60 7.20 -11.54 -0.71
CA ILE A 60 7.02 -12.97 -0.44
C ILE A 60 7.39 -13.82 -1.66
N ASP A 61 6.98 -13.40 -2.85
CA ASP A 61 7.29 -14.11 -4.10
C ASP A 61 8.79 -14.10 -4.39
N GLN A 62 9.46 -12.96 -4.19
CA GLN A 62 10.90 -12.83 -4.32
C GLN A 62 11.65 -13.76 -3.35
N VAL A 63 11.27 -13.76 -2.06
CA VAL A 63 11.89 -14.63 -1.05
C VAL A 63 11.69 -16.11 -1.39
N LYS A 64 10.50 -16.52 -1.81
CA LYS A 64 10.21 -17.90 -2.24
C LYS A 64 11.05 -18.32 -3.45
N ALA A 65 11.14 -17.44 -4.46
CA ALA A 65 11.92 -17.71 -5.66
C ALA A 65 13.40 -17.94 -5.33
N ILE A 66 13.99 -17.10 -4.47
CA ILE A 66 15.40 -17.25 -4.09
C ILE A 66 15.62 -18.44 -3.16
N TRP A 67 14.69 -18.71 -2.25
CA TRP A 67 14.80 -19.89 -1.39
C TRP A 67 14.87 -21.18 -2.22
N TYR A 68 14.02 -21.34 -3.24
CA TYR A 68 14.05 -22.54 -4.08
C TYR A 68 15.39 -22.77 -4.81
N ILE A 69 16.14 -21.70 -5.09
CA ILE A 69 17.41 -21.74 -5.83
C ILE A 69 18.63 -21.80 -4.90
N THR A 70 18.45 -21.44 -3.63
CA THR A 70 19.55 -21.42 -2.67
C THR A 70 19.92 -22.84 -2.29
N ASP A 71 21.13 -23.24 -2.65
CA ASP A 71 21.72 -24.51 -2.23
C ASP A 71 22.59 -24.28 -0.99
N ARG A 72 22.35 -25.05 0.08
CA ARG A 72 23.00 -24.87 1.37
C ARG A 72 24.45 -25.34 1.38
N ASP A 73 24.83 -26.20 0.45
CA ASP A 73 26.14 -26.85 0.44
C ASP A 73 27.17 -26.14 -0.46
N CYS A 74 26.79 -25.06 -1.14
CA CYS A 74 27.65 -24.36 -2.08
C CYS A 74 28.21 -23.04 -1.49
N SER A 75 29.54 -22.91 -1.44
CA SER A 75 30.23 -21.70 -0.94
C SER A 75 30.53 -20.66 -2.01
N ILE A 76 30.41 -21.01 -3.30
CA ILE A 76 30.82 -20.18 -4.45
C ILE A 76 29.63 -20.05 -5.41
N MET A 77 29.43 -18.86 -5.97
CA MET A 77 28.41 -18.61 -6.99
C MET A 77 28.87 -19.18 -8.32
N GLU A 78 28.20 -20.21 -8.82
CA GLU A 78 28.47 -20.80 -10.12
C GLU A 78 27.53 -20.21 -11.16
N ILE A 79 28.12 -19.52 -12.15
CA ILE A 79 27.43 -18.98 -13.31
C ILE A 79 27.82 -19.84 -14.50
N ALA A 80 26.87 -20.64 -15.00
CA ALA A 80 27.07 -21.41 -16.21
C ALA A 80 26.85 -20.51 -17.43
N VAL A 81 27.83 -20.42 -18.32
CA VAL A 81 27.66 -19.78 -19.63
C VAL A 81 27.10 -20.83 -20.58
N VAL A 82 25.83 -20.69 -20.94
CA VAL A 82 25.17 -21.51 -21.96
C VAL A 82 25.12 -20.68 -23.23
N ASP A 83 25.24 -21.27 -24.42
CA ASP A 83 25.53 -20.67 -25.75
C ASP A 83 24.84 -19.34 -26.16
N ALA A 84 23.83 -18.85 -25.42
CA ALA A 84 23.19 -17.55 -25.64
C ALA A 84 22.85 -16.76 -24.35
N GLY A 85 23.41 -17.09 -23.17
CA GLY A 85 23.15 -16.34 -21.94
C GLY A 85 23.83 -16.88 -20.68
N PHE A 86 23.71 -16.12 -19.59
CA PHE A 86 24.20 -16.52 -18.27
C PHE A 86 23.08 -17.26 -17.52
N MET A 87 23.35 -18.48 -17.06
CA MET A 87 22.45 -19.26 -16.22
C MET A 87 23.02 -19.31 -14.80
N LEU A 88 22.21 -18.88 -13.84
CA LEU A 88 22.55 -18.91 -12.43
C LEU A 88 22.26 -20.32 -11.90
N GLU A 89 23.28 -21.10 -11.60
CA GLU A 89 23.10 -22.50 -11.19
C GLU A 89 22.93 -22.62 -9.68
N ARG A 90 23.75 -21.91 -8.89
CA ARG A 90 23.69 -21.93 -7.42
C ARG A 90 24.00 -20.57 -6.80
N ILE A 91 23.27 -20.25 -5.73
CA ILE A 91 23.48 -19.03 -4.92
C ILE A 91 24.01 -19.45 -3.54
N PRO A 92 25.12 -18.87 -3.05
CA PRO A 92 25.64 -19.17 -1.72
C PRO A 92 24.78 -18.59 -0.60
N SER A 93 24.68 -19.31 0.52
CA SER A 93 23.86 -18.99 1.70
C SER A 93 24.10 -17.57 2.28
N PHE A 94 25.32 -17.04 2.20
CA PHE A 94 25.62 -15.69 2.70
C PHE A 94 24.85 -14.60 1.93
N ARG A 95 24.76 -14.73 0.60
CA ARG A 95 24.00 -13.79 -0.26
C ARG A 95 22.50 -13.91 0.00
N PHE A 96 22.02 -15.12 0.26
CA PHE A 96 20.64 -15.35 0.69
C PHE A 96 20.32 -14.61 1.99
N ILE A 97 21.19 -14.69 3.00
CA ILE A 97 20.99 -13.96 4.27
C ILE A 97 20.94 -12.45 4.01
N THR A 98 21.86 -11.89 3.21
CA THR A 98 21.82 -10.46 2.89
C THR A 98 20.53 -10.05 2.16
N PHE A 99 20.03 -10.91 1.28
CA PHE A 99 18.77 -10.69 0.58
C PHE A 99 17.57 -10.73 1.52
N VAL A 100 17.50 -11.75 2.39
CA VAL A 100 16.44 -11.88 3.40
C VAL A 100 16.44 -10.68 4.36
N LEU A 101 17.61 -10.18 4.75
CA LEU A 101 17.71 -8.96 5.55
C LEU A 101 17.12 -7.75 4.81
N MET A 102 17.45 -7.55 3.53
CA MET A 102 16.85 -6.49 2.71
C MET A 102 15.33 -6.64 2.60
N CYS A 103 14.83 -7.83 2.29
CA CYS A 103 13.39 -8.10 2.25
C CYS A 103 12.69 -7.84 3.59
N THR A 104 13.35 -8.19 4.70
CA THR A 104 12.82 -7.92 6.04
C THR A 104 12.71 -6.42 6.27
N THR A 105 13.73 -5.63 5.90
CA THR A 105 13.65 -4.16 6.01
C THR A 105 12.52 -3.58 5.17
N GLN A 106 12.35 -4.04 3.93
CA GLN A 106 11.25 -3.62 3.06
C GLN A 106 9.88 -3.97 3.67
N PHE A 107 9.73 -5.18 4.19
CA PHE A 107 8.50 -5.61 4.86
C PHE A 107 8.20 -4.76 6.10
N THR A 108 9.21 -4.45 6.91
CA THR A 108 9.02 -3.58 8.09
C THR A 108 8.58 -2.18 7.70
N ILE A 109 9.20 -1.58 6.68
CA ILE A 109 8.83 -0.25 6.17
C ILE A 109 7.38 -0.27 5.67
N ALA A 110 7.01 -1.26 4.85
CA ALA A 110 5.65 -1.44 4.35
C ALA A 110 4.62 -1.56 5.49
N CYS A 111 4.91 -2.36 6.52
CA CYS A 111 4.00 -2.50 7.68
C CYS A 111 3.88 -1.20 8.47
N THR A 112 4.98 -0.47 8.69
CA THR A 112 4.93 0.82 9.39
C THR A 112 4.13 1.86 8.61
N LEU A 113 4.30 1.91 7.28
CA LEU A 113 3.53 2.76 6.39
C LEU A 113 2.04 2.41 6.43
N LEU A 114 1.68 1.12 6.43
CA LEU A 114 0.29 0.70 6.54
C LEU A 114 -0.37 1.27 7.80
N VAL A 115 0.25 1.03 8.96
CA VAL A 115 -0.31 1.47 10.25
C VAL A 115 -0.36 2.99 10.33
N ALA A 116 0.73 3.67 9.98
CA ALA A 116 0.78 5.13 9.99
C ALA A 116 -0.25 5.75 9.03
N GLY A 117 -0.40 5.18 7.83
CA GLY A 117 -1.38 5.61 6.84
C GLY A 117 -2.81 5.40 7.32
N LEU A 118 -3.14 4.24 7.91
CA LEU A 118 -4.48 3.98 8.45
C LEU A 118 -4.85 4.95 9.57
N VAL A 119 -3.91 5.20 10.50
CA VAL A 119 -4.11 6.16 11.60
C VAL A 119 -4.28 7.58 11.06
N TRP A 120 -3.48 7.97 10.06
CA TRP A 120 -3.54 9.29 9.47
C TRP A 120 -4.82 9.52 8.65
N LEU A 121 -5.26 8.53 7.87
CA LEU A 121 -6.54 8.54 7.17
C LEU A 121 -7.72 8.64 8.14
N GLY A 122 -7.68 7.87 9.24
CA GLY A 122 -8.72 7.90 10.26
C GLY A 122 -8.83 9.24 11.01
N SER A 123 -7.74 10.01 11.07
CA SER A 123 -7.73 11.34 11.67
C SER A 123 -8.26 12.43 10.74
N THR A 124 -8.47 12.15 9.46
CA THR A 124 -8.93 13.14 8.48
C THR A 124 -10.45 13.14 8.41
N THR A 125 -11.08 14.26 8.80
CA THR A 125 -12.54 14.39 8.88
C THR A 125 -13.17 14.95 7.61
N ASP A 126 -12.40 15.69 6.78
CA ASP A 126 -12.85 16.19 5.49
C ASP A 126 -12.62 15.13 4.40
N ILE A 127 -13.68 14.80 3.65
CA ILE A 127 -13.68 13.78 2.59
C ILE A 127 -12.71 14.16 1.45
N VAL A 128 -12.64 15.45 1.10
CA VAL A 128 -11.76 15.92 0.03
C VAL A 128 -10.31 15.78 0.47
N GLU A 129 -10.00 16.16 1.70
CA GLU A 129 -8.67 15.97 2.28
C GLU A 129 -8.34 14.48 2.43
N LEU A 130 -9.29 13.63 2.81
CA LEU A 130 -9.11 12.19 2.96
C LEU A 130 -8.73 11.53 1.63
N LEU A 131 -9.41 11.89 0.54
CA LEU A 131 -9.08 11.39 -0.79
C LEU A 131 -7.69 11.87 -1.23
N LEU A 132 -7.40 13.15 -1.05
CA LEU A 132 -6.10 13.74 -1.40
C LEU A 132 -4.96 13.06 -0.61
N ASN A 133 -5.16 12.81 0.68
CA ASN A 133 -4.23 12.15 1.58
C ASN A 133 -3.99 10.68 1.17
N GLY A 134 -5.05 9.95 0.82
CA GLY A 134 -4.94 8.58 0.32
C GLY A 134 -4.16 8.50 -1.01
N VAL A 135 -4.44 9.42 -1.94
CA VAL A 135 -3.70 9.50 -3.22
C VAL A 135 -2.24 9.87 -2.99
N ALA A 136 -1.94 10.80 -2.07
CA ALA A 136 -0.57 11.19 -1.74
C ALA A 136 0.23 10.01 -1.14
N LEU A 137 -0.39 9.22 -0.27
CA LEU A 137 0.21 8.00 0.28
C LEU A 137 0.51 6.96 -0.80
N ALA A 138 -0.43 6.71 -1.71
CA ALA A 138 -0.21 5.82 -2.85
C ALA A 138 0.95 6.32 -3.74
N TYR A 139 1.01 7.63 -3.98
CA TYR A 139 2.09 8.23 -4.76
C TYR A 139 3.46 8.10 -4.08
N ILE A 140 3.53 8.18 -2.74
CA ILE A 140 4.78 7.95 -1.99
C ILE A 140 5.30 6.52 -2.22
N MET A 141 4.41 5.53 -2.29
CA MET A 141 4.80 4.16 -2.62
C MET A 141 5.36 4.10 -4.04
N ASP A 142 4.70 4.69 -5.04
CA ASP A 142 5.21 4.66 -6.42
C ASP A 142 6.56 5.39 -6.60
N ILE A 143 6.82 6.41 -5.77
CA ILE A 143 8.11 7.11 -5.77
C ILE A 143 9.26 6.18 -5.34
N ASP A 144 9.03 5.24 -4.43
CA ASP A 144 10.09 4.34 -3.96
C ASP A 144 10.67 3.49 -5.10
N GLU A 145 9.80 2.98 -5.96
CA GLU A 145 10.12 2.17 -7.13
C GLU A 145 10.82 3.01 -8.19
N LEU A 146 10.35 4.26 -8.39
CA LEU A 146 11.00 5.22 -9.28
C LEU A 146 12.43 5.54 -8.82
N ILE A 147 12.63 5.80 -7.52
CA ILE A 147 13.94 6.06 -6.94
C ILE A 147 14.85 4.87 -7.15
N TYR A 148 14.36 3.65 -6.91
CA TYR A 148 15.13 2.43 -7.18
C TYR A 148 15.57 2.37 -8.64
N HIS A 149 14.68 2.61 -9.60
CA HIS A 149 15.00 2.61 -11.02
C HIS A 149 16.07 3.65 -11.42
N VAL A 150 16.08 4.81 -10.77
CA VAL A 150 17.05 5.88 -11.04
C VAL A 150 18.40 5.61 -10.38
N LEU A 151 18.41 5.07 -9.15
CA LEU A 151 19.62 4.84 -8.38
C LEU A 151 20.36 3.55 -8.79
N VAL A 152 19.65 2.56 -9.36
CA VAL A 152 20.27 1.32 -9.81
C VAL A 152 21.24 1.57 -10.98
N PRO A 153 22.53 1.18 -10.84
CA PRO A 153 23.51 1.35 -11.91
C PRO A 153 23.09 0.65 -13.20
N THR A 154 23.23 1.35 -14.34
CA THR A 154 22.93 0.80 -15.67
C THR A 154 23.68 -0.51 -15.98
N LYS A 155 24.87 -0.68 -15.40
CA LYS A 155 25.66 -1.93 -15.49
C LYS A 155 24.96 -3.12 -14.83
N LEU A 156 24.34 -2.93 -13.67
CA LEU A 156 23.57 -3.98 -13.00
C LEU A 156 22.32 -4.34 -13.79
N SER A 157 21.61 -3.33 -14.31
CA SER A 157 20.45 -3.56 -15.18
C SER A 157 20.79 -4.35 -16.44
N ALA A 158 21.94 -4.05 -17.08
CA ALA A 158 22.42 -4.79 -18.24
C ALA A 158 22.76 -6.25 -17.91
N VAL A 159 23.43 -6.50 -16.79
CA VAL A 159 23.75 -7.87 -16.33
C VAL A 159 22.47 -8.65 -16.03
N VAL A 160 21.50 -8.05 -15.34
CA VAL A 160 20.20 -8.68 -15.05
C VAL A 160 19.45 -9.04 -16.32
N ARG A 161 19.46 -8.18 -17.35
CA ARG A 161 18.82 -8.45 -18.65
C ARG A 161 19.48 -9.58 -19.44
N LEU A 162 20.76 -9.85 -19.22
CA LEU A 162 21.51 -10.92 -19.87
C LEU A 162 21.40 -12.27 -19.13
N MET A 163 20.85 -12.27 -17.91
CA MET A 163 20.57 -13.51 -17.18
C MET A 163 19.29 -14.15 -17.72
N ARG A 164 19.32 -15.48 -17.92
CA ARG A 164 18.10 -16.22 -18.28
C ARG A 164 17.08 -16.14 -17.13
N PRO A 165 15.78 -15.99 -17.44
CA PRO A 165 14.73 -16.02 -16.42
C PRO A 165 14.78 -17.36 -15.68
N LEU A 166 14.67 -17.28 -14.36
CA LEU A 166 14.70 -18.43 -13.47
C LEU A 166 13.49 -19.32 -13.78
N ALA A 167 13.75 -20.56 -14.22
CA ALA A 167 12.70 -21.54 -14.47
C ALA A 167 12.19 -22.11 -13.14
N VAL A 168 11.20 -21.44 -12.54
CA VAL A 168 10.56 -21.92 -11.31
C VAL A 168 9.37 -22.80 -11.69
N ASN A 169 9.46 -24.09 -11.39
CA ASN A 169 8.34 -25.03 -11.52
C ASN A 169 7.39 -24.84 -10.33
N TRP A 170 6.46 -23.91 -10.44
CA TRP A 170 5.42 -23.70 -9.43
C TRP A 170 4.45 -24.88 -9.45
N SER A 171 4.50 -25.72 -8.41
CA SER A 171 3.45 -26.73 -8.18
C SER A 171 2.17 -25.99 -7.83
N MET A 172 1.27 -25.94 -8.81
CA MET A 172 0.04 -25.17 -8.79
C MET A 172 -1.03 -25.90 -7.96
N ALA A 173 -0.80 -26.01 -6.65
CA ALA A 173 -1.74 -26.59 -5.71
C ALA A 173 -2.33 -25.48 -4.82
N VAL A 174 -3.48 -24.94 -5.25
CA VAL A 174 -4.27 -23.87 -4.60
C VAL A 174 -3.51 -22.53 -4.51
N PRO A 175 -4.12 -21.35 -4.78
CA PRO A 175 -3.43 -20.08 -4.63
C PRO A 175 -3.29 -19.74 -3.14
N ALA A 176 -2.41 -20.45 -2.42
CA ALA A 176 -2.01 -20.13 -1.06
C ALA A 176 -1.56 -18.65 -0.98
N ARG A 177 -1.04 -18.10 -2.08
CA ARG A 177 -0.78 -16.66 -2.27
C ARG A 177 -2.03 -15.80 -2.11
N SER A 178 -3.14 -16.16 -2.75
CA SER A 178 -4.40 -15.43 -2.65
C SER A 178 -5.01 -15.58 -1.26
N LEU A 179 -5.01 -16.77 -0.67
CA LEU A 179 -5.47 -16.99 0.71
C LEU A 179 -4.63 -16.22 1.73
N LEU A 180 -3.29 -16.24 1.59
CA LEU A 180 -2.37 -15.55 2.47
C LEU A 180 -2.51 -14.03 2.41
N LEU A 181 -2.92 -13.46 1.26
CA LEU A 181 -3.11 -12.02 1.09
C LEU A 181 -4.56 -11.56 1.40
N THR A 182 -5.55 -12.43 1.20
CA THR A 182 -6.96 -12.10 1.46
C THR A 182 -7.31 -12.07 2.94
N VAL A 183 -6.74 -12.97 3.76
CA VAL A 183 -6.94 -12.97 5.22
C VAL A 183 -6.48 -11.66 5.88
N PRO A 184 -5.23 -11.17 5.67
CA PRO A 184 -4.79 -9.90 6.24
C PRO A 184 -5.55 -8.71 5.64
N PHE A 185 -5.94 -8.75 4.36
CA PHE A 185 -6.80 -7.72 3.78
C PHE A 185 -8.11 -7.57 4.56
N LEU A 186 -8.83 -8.68 4.79
CA LEU A 186 -10.08 -8.66 5.56
C LEU A 186 -9.83 -8.19 6.99
N ALA A 187 -8.75 -8.64 7.64
CA ALA A 187 -8.41 -8.18 8.98
C ALA A 187 -8.14 -6.67 9.04
N ILE A 188 -7.44 -6.11 8.05
CA ILE A 188 -7.14 -4.67 7.96
C ILE A 188 -8.42 -3.87 7.67
N VAL A 189 -9.29 -4.35 6.79
CA VAL A 189 -10.58 -3.69 6.51
C VAL A 189 -11.48 -3.72 7.74
N VAL A 190 -11.55 -4.83 8.46
CA VAL A 190 -12.29 -4.94 9.72
C VAL A 190 -11.68 -4.01 10.78
N PHE A 191 -10.35 -3.95 10.88
CA PHE A 191 -9.67 -3.03 11.79
C PHE A 191 -9.96 -1.56 11.43
N GLY A 192 -9.88 -1.20 10.16
CA GLY A 192 -10.23 0.14 9.67
C GLY A 192 -11.70 0.49 9.96
N TYR A 193 -12.61 -0.46 9.77
CA TYR A 193 -14.01 -0.31 10.17
C TYR A 193 -14.14 -0.05 11.67
N VAL A 194 -13.52 -0.86 12.53
CA VAL A 194 -13.62 -0.71 13.99
C VAL A 194 -12.99 0.61 14.46
N VAL A 195 -11.82 0.99 13.94
CA VAL A 195 -11.08 2.17 14.40
C VAL A 195 -11.67 3.46 13.84
N VAL A 196 -12.12 3.48 12.59
CA VAL A 196 -12.56 4.71 11.93
C VAL A 196 -14.08 4.87 12.01
N LEU A 197 -14.83 3.77 11.89
CA LEU A 197 -16.29 3.81 11.79
C LEU A 197 -17.00 3.80 13.14
N GLN A 198 -16.55 2.94 14.07
CA GLN A 198 -17.18 2.81 15.38
C GLN A 198 -17.27 4.15 16.14
N PRO A 199 -16.20 4.96 16.25
CA PRO A 199 -16.29 6.21 17.01
C PRO A 199 -17.25 7.23 16.36
N HIS A 200 -17.33 7.28 15.03
CA HIS A 200 -18.24 8.21 14.34
C HIS A 200 -19.72 7.79 14.43
N LEU A 201 -20.01 6.51 14.67
CA LEU A 201 -21.37 6.03 14.91
C LEU A 201 -21.82 6.26 16.36
N ASP A 202 -20.89 6.28 17.32
CA ASP A 202 -21.20 6.49 18.73
C ASP A 202 -21.46 7.98 19.07
N ASP A 203 -20.98 8.91 18.23
CA ASP A 203 -21.15 10.36 18.38
C ASP A 203 -22.43 10.93 17.71
N VAL A 204 -23.22 10.11 17.00
CA VAL A 204 -24.49 10.47 16.33
C VAL A 204 -25.69 9.96 17.13
#